data_AF-A0A355SHH1-F1
#
_entry.id   AF-A0A355SHH1-F1
#
_cell.length_a   1.000
_cell.length_b   1.000
_cell.length_c   1.000
_cell.angle_alpha   90.00
_cell.angle_beta   90.00
_cell.angle_gamma   90.00
#
_symmetry.space_group_name_H-M   'P 1'
#
loop_
_entity.id
_entity.type
_entity.pdbx_description
1 polymer ?
#
loop_
_entity_poly.entity_id
_entity_poly.type
_entity_poly.pdbx_seq_one_letter_code
_entity_poly.pdbx_strand_id
1 'polypeptide(L)'
;MTEIGKTAGDGKLILFQGVEYKRAKFQMLGININKYDDDKDNSNNHQDIIDEVKRQGGFTIICHPHLNAGDYWPIEKLKGLNGYLGIEIYNNNVRLNNSGRAVATDVWDELLSSGKRVFGFANDDMHIFSRVGGAYNMVLSPEKSKESII
;
A
#
# COMPACT_ATOMS: atom_id res chain seq x y z
N MET A 1 21.01 3.09 -5.08
CA MET A 1 20.16 2.15 -4.34
C MET A 1 20.98 1.58 -3.21
N THR A 2 20.63 1.86 -1.95
CA THR A 2 21.23 1.19 -0.80
C THR A 2 20.92 -0.29 -0.94
N GLU A 3 21.93 -1.17 -0.95
CA GLU A 3 21.72 -2.62 -0.98
C GLU A 3 21.09 -3.06 0.35
N ILE A 4 19.78 -2.95 0.45
CA ILE A 4 18.96 -3.37 1.60
C ILE A 4 19.22 -4.86 1.95
N GLY A 5 19.72 -5.65 1.00
CA GLY A 5 20.16 -7.03 1.24
C GLY A 5 21.29 -7.18 2.27
N LYS A 6 22.12 -6.15 2.49
CA LYS A 6 23.20 -6.18 3.48
C LYS A 6 22.70 -5.94 4.92
N THR A 7 21.55 -5.30 5.11
CA THR A 7 20.96 -5.04 6.45
C THR A 7 20.00 -6.14 6.92
N ALA A 8 19.54 -7.04 6.06
CA ALA A 8 18.75 -8.23 6.44
C ALA A 8 19.58 -9.37 7.08
N GLY A 9 20.77 -9.04 7.59
CA GLY A 9 22.04 -9.79 7.60
C GLY A 9 22.11 -11.23 8.12
N ASP A 10 21.01 -11.84 8.56
CA ASP A 10 20.99 -13.21 9.11
C ASP A 10 19.86 -14.10 8.53
N GLY A 11 19.12 -13.65 7.50
CA GLY A 11 17.95 -14.39 6.97
C GLY A 11 16.71 -14.36 7.89
N LYS A 12 16.76 -13.58 8.98
CA LYS A 12 15.65 -13.43 9.94
C LYS A 12 14.52 -12.56 9.40
N LEU A 13 14.79 -11.67 8.46
CA LEU A 13 13.83 -10.75 7.86
C LEU A 13 13.77 -10.95 6.35
N ILE A 14 12.56 -10.97 5.80
CA ILE A 14 12.34 -10.83 4.35
C ILE A 14 12.01 -9.37 4.09
N LEU A 15 12.79 -8.73 3.23
CA LEU A 15 12.57 -7.35 2.83
C LEU A 15 12.06 -7.29 1.40
N PHE A 16 10.86 -6.76 1.24
CA PHE A 16 10.32 -6.42 -0.08
C PHE A 16 10.77 -5.01 -0.45
N GLN A 17 11.30 -4.86 -1.66
CA GLN A 17 11.52 -3.54 -2.21
C GLN A 17 10.14 -2.92 -2.48
N GLY A 18 9.92 -1.71 -2.00
CA GLY A 18 8.66 -1.01 -2.21
C GLY A 18 8.86 0.49 -2.30
N VAL A 19 7.82 1.17 -2.75
CA VAL A 19 7.77 2.63 -2.78
C VAL A 19 6.34 3.11 -2.61
N GLU A 20 6.20 4.22 -1.91
CA GLU A 20 4.94 4.93 -1.83
C GLU A 20 4.93 6.05 -2.87
N TYR A 21 4.00 5.98 -3.81
CA TYR A 21 3.84 6.96 -4.88
C TYR A 21 3.09 8.18 -4.33
N LYS A 22 3.84 9.28 -4.06
CA LYS A 22 3.34 10.50 -3.40
C LYS A 22 3.18 11.74 -4.27
N ARG A 23 3.71 11.75 -5.50
CA ARG A 23 3.74 12.97 -6.34
C ARG A 23 2.35 13.42 -6.82
N ALA A 24 1.35 12.54 -6.83
CA ALA A 24 -0.06 12.90 -6.99
C ALA A 24 -0.79 12.82 -5.64
N LYS A 25 -1.90 13.57 -5.50
CA LYS A 25 -2.93 13.22 -4.49
C LYS A 25 -3.32 11.75 -4.71
N PHE A 26 -3.77 11.09 -3.65
CA PHE A 26 -4.19 9.68 -3.67
C PHE A 26 -2.99 8.73 -3.72
N GLN A 27 -2.36 8.54 -2.56
CA GLN A 27 -1.16 7.73 -2.40
C GLN A 27 -1.45 6.23 -2.56
N MET A 28 -0.48 5.52 -3.15
CA MET A 28 -0.48 4.07 -3.30
C MET A 28 0.91 3.52 -3.00
N LEU A 29 0.96 2.33 -2.42
CA LEU A 29 2.16 1.58 -2.11
C LEU A 29 2.38 0.51 -3.17
N GLY A 30 3.48 0.58 -3.92
CA GLY A 30 3.95 -0.49 -4.78
C GLY A 30 4.95 -1.37 -4.04
N ILE A 31 4.76 -2.69 -4.08
CA ILE A 31 5.60 -3.70 -3.40
C ILE A 31 6.15 -4.68 -4.43
N ASN A 32 7.36 -5.18 -4.18
CA ASN A 32 8.12 -6.10 -5.04
C ASN A 32 8.43 -5.51 -6.42
N ILE A 33 8.96 -4.28 -6.42
CA ILE A 33 9.38 -3.56 -7.62
C ILE A 33 10.90 -3.49 -7.75
N ASN A 34 11.40 -3.40 -8.97
CA ASN A 34 12.83 -3.34 -9.29
C ASN A 34 13.26 -1.98 -9.84
N LYS A 35 12.32 -1.17 -10.34
CA LYS A 35 12.57 0.16 -10.88
C LYS A 35 11.56 1.17 -10.31
N TYR A 36 12.10 2.29 -9.87
CA TYR A 36 11.37 3.48 -9.49
C TYR A 36 11.25 4.44 -10.68
N ASP A 37 10.06 4.97 -10.92
CA ASP A 37 9.82 6.05 -11.87
C ASP A 37 8.61 6.85 -11.37
N ASP A 38 8.87 8.00 -10.75
CA ASP A 38 7.84 8.92 -10.23
C ASP A 38 7.65 10.15 -11.12
N ASP A 39 8.33 10.25 -12.26
CA ASP A 39 8.45 11.50 -13.04
C ASP A 39 7.26 11.80 -13.98
N LYS A 40 6.05 11.32 -13.67
CA LYS A 40 4.84 11.65 -14.46
C LYS A 40 3.87 12.49 -13.65
N ASP A 41 3.97 13.81 -13.84
CA ASP A 41 3.15 14.92 -13.30
C ASP A 41 1.64 14.88 -13.66
N ASN A 42 1.04 13.69 -13.84
CA ASN A 42 -0.35 13.57 -14.27
C ASN A 42 -1.25 12.89 -13.22
N SER A 43 -2.30 13.60 -12.81
CA SER A 43 -3.33 13.17 -11.84
C SER A 43 -4.11 11.88 -12.19
N ASN A 44 -3.95 11.34 -13.40
CA ASN A 44 -4.55 10.08 -13.87
C ASN A 44 -3.54 8.93 -14.05
N ASN A 45 -2.32 9.07 -13.55
CA ASN A 45 -1.29 8.02 -13.63
C ASN A 45 -1.55 6.80 -12.72
N HIS A 46 -2.60 6.79 -11.88
CA HIS A 46 -2.81 5.71 -10.91
C HIS A 46 -2.97 4.33 -11.57
N GLN A 47 -3.72 4.23 -12.68
CA GLN A 47 -3.83 2.96 -13.39
C GLN A 47 -2.49 2.55 -14.02
N ASP A 48 -1.78 3.50 -14.64
CA ASP A 48 -0.45 3.27 -15.21
C ASP A 48 0.56 2.80 -14.15
N ILE A 49 0.51 3.36 -12.94
CA ILE A 49 1.36 2.96 -11.82
C ILE A 49 1.01 1.53 -11.40
N ILE A 50 -0.28 1.19 -11.27
CA ILE A 50 -0.70 -0.17 -10.93
C ILE A 50 -0.21 -1.17 -11.98
N ASP A 51 -0.38 -0.85 -13.26
CA ASP A 51 0.04 -1.69 -14.37
C ASP A 51 1.57 -1.83 -14.44
N GLU A 52 2.31 -0.75 -14.13
CA GLU A 52 3.77 -0.75 -14.03
C GLU A 52 4.26 -1.67 -12.91
N VAL A 53 3.72 -1.49 -11.70
CA VAL A 53 4.07 -2.32 -10.53
C VAL A 53 3.80 -3.79 -10.85
N LYS A 54 2.64 -4.09 -11.45
CA LYS A 54 2.29 -5.45 -11.87
C LYS A 54 3.25 -6.01 -12.92
N ARG A 55 3.67 -5.20 -13.90
CA ARG A 55 4.64 -5.60 -14.94
C ARG A 55 6.01 -5.95 -14.34
N GLN A 56 6.36 -5.38 -13.20
CA GLN A 56 7.58 -5.70 -12.47
C GLN A 56 7.46 -6.95 -11.58
N GLY A 57 6.30 -7.63 -11.57
CA GLY A 57 6.03 -8.77 -10.69
C GLY A 57 5.59 -8.36 -9.28
N GLY A 58 5.21 -7.09 -9.10
CA GLY A 58 4.76 -6.52 -7.85
C GLY A 58 3.25 -6.42 -7.74
N PHE A 59 2.81 -5.84 -6.62
CA PHE A 59 1.41 -5.52 -6.38
C PHE A 59 1.26 -4.15 -5.71
N THR A 60 0.07 -3.57 -5.88
CA THR A 60 -0.25 -2.23 -5.36
C THR A 60 -1.26 -2.31 -4.23
N ILE A 61 -1.05 -1.53 -3.17
CA ILE A 61 -1.99 -1.28 -2.09
C ILE A 61 -2.38 0.20 -2.11
N ILE A 62 -3.67 0.50 -1.98
CA ILE A 62 -4.16 1.88 -1.82
C ILE A 62 -3.87 2.36 -0.39
N CYS A 63 -3.17 3.49 -0.23
CA CYS A 63 -2.84 4.03 1.08
C CYS A 63 -4.01 4.80 1.70
N HIS A 64 -4.23 4.59 3.00
CA HIS A 64 -5.07 5.36 3.93
C HIS A 64 -6.21 6.19 3.27
N PRO A 65 -7.34 5.54 2.91
CA PRO A 65 -8.44 6.16 2.17
C PRO A 65 -9.09 7.41 2.76
N HIS A 66 -8.87 7.69 4.05
CA HIS A 66 -9.41 8.86 4.77
C HIS A 66 -8.34 9.84 5.26
N LEU A 67 -7.16 9.90 4.64
CA LEU A 67 -6.09 10.83 5.01
C LEU A 67 -6.46 12.31 4.76
N ASN A 68 -6.32 13.16 5.76
CA ASN A 68 -6.52 14.62 5.68
C ASN A 68 -7.93 15.11 5.27
N ALA A 69 -8.85 14.21 4.92
CA ALA A 69 -10.28 14.45 4.67
C ALA A 69 -11.01 13.10 4.62
N GLY A 70 -12.32 13.10 4.92
CA GLY A 70 -13.16 11.88 4.83
C GLY A 70 -13.14 11.22 3.45
N ASP A 71 -12.91 11.97 2.37
CA ASP A 71 -12.88 11.45 1.00
C ASP A 71 -11.51 11.58 0.34
N TYR A 72 -10.42 11.33 1.08
CA TYR A 72 -9.08 11.37 0.51
C TYR A 72 -9.00 10.51 -0.74
N TRP A 73 -9.49 9.28 -0.71
CA TRP A 73 -9.74 8.51 -1.92
C TRP A 73 -11.24 8.53 -2.24
N PRO A 74 -11.67 9.22 -3.32
CA PRO A 74 -13.06 9.13 -3.76
C PRO A 74 -13.40 7.71 -4.18
N ILE A 75 -14.50 7.16 -3.64
CA ILE A 75 -14.89 5.77 -3.87
C ILE A 75 -15.02 5.42 -5.36
N GLU A 76 -15.59 6.31 -6.16
CA GLU A 76 -15.78 6.08 -7.60
C GLU A 76 -14.45 5.97 -8.35
N LYS A 77 -13.39 6.65 -7.87
CA LYS A 77 -12.04 6.48 -8.42
C LYS A 77 -11.50 5.08 -8.12
N LEU A 78 -11.69 4.59 -6.90
CA LEU A 78 -11.27 3.23 -6.50
C LEU A 78 -12.06 2.13 -7.24
N LYS A 79 -13.35 2.36 -7.50
CA LYS A 79 -14.18 1.47 -8.33
C LYS A 79 -13.70 1.47 -9.79
N GLY A 80 -13.25 2.60 -10.31
CA GLY A 80 -12.70 2.73 -11.67
C GLY A 80 -11.33 2.07 -11.88
N LEU A 81 -10.48 2.01 -10.85
CA LEU A 81 -9.16 1.39 -10.93
C LEU A 81 -9.23 -0.14 -10.92
N ASN A 82 -8.31 -0.80 -11.60
CA ASN A 82 -8.22 -2.26 -11.66
C ASN A 82 -6.79 -2.74 -11.38
N GLY A 83 -6.66 -3.94 -10.82
CA GLY A 83 -5.36 -4.60 -10.64
C GLY A 83 -4.58 -4.24 -9.38
N TYR A 84 -5.10 -3.37 -8.50
CA TYR A 84 -4.57 -3.23 -7.15
C TYR A 84 -5.02 -4.43 -6.28
N LEU A 85 -4.15 -4.86 -5.37
CA LEU A 85 -4.39 -6.04 -4.53
C LEU A 85 -5.35 -5.74 -3.38
N GLY A 86 -5.27 -4.53 -2.82
CA GLY A 86 -6.04 -4.14 -1.65
C GLY A 86 -5.96 -2.68 -1.29
N ILE A 87 -6.59 -2.35 -0.18
CA ILE A 87 -6.56 -1.02 0.42
C ILE A 87 -6.13 -1.13 1.88
N GLU A 88 -5.53 -0.07 2.42
CA GLU A 88 -5.38 0.05 3.86
C GLU A 88 -6.74 0.28 4.51
N ILE A 89 -7.17 -0.68 5.35
CA ILE A 89 -8.35 -0.56 6.22
C ILE A 89 -7.99 -0.02 7.60
N TYR A 90 -6.70 -0.03 7.95
CA TYR A 90 -6.16 0.63 9.14
C TYR A 90 -4.79 1.24 8.84
N ASN A 91 -4.58 2.50 9.25
CA ASN A 91 -3.28 3.16 9.17
C ASN A 91 -2.90 3.80 10.52
N ASN A 92 -1.76 3.39 11.09
CA ASN A 92 -1.34 3.82 12.42
C ASN A 92 -0.86 5.28 12.46
N ASN A 93 -0.23 5.77 11.39
CA ASN A 93 0.20 7.17 11.33
C ASN A 93 -1.00 8.12 11.27
N VAL A 94 -2.05 7.76 10.50
CA VAL A 94 -3.31 8.53 10.48
C VAL A 94 -3.95 8.60 11.86
N ARG A 95 -3.94 7.49 12.62
CA ARG A 95 -4.42 7.50 14.01
C ARG A 95 -3.68 8.50 14.90
N LEU A 96 -2.39 8.70 14.68
CA LEU A 96 -1.51 9.40 15.62
C LEU A 96 -1.25 10.85 15.25
N ASN A 97 -1.15 11.19 13.96
CA ASN A 97 -0.55 12.45 13.51
C ASN A 97 -1.27 13.18 12.38
N ASN A 98 -2.28 12.59 11.76
CA ASN A 98 -2.95 13.22 10.63
C ASN A 98 -4.41 13.52 10.96
N SER A 99 -4.95 14.55 10.32
CA SER A 99 -6.40 14.69 10.25
C SER A 99 -6.98 13.56 9.40
N GLY A 100 -8.21 13.14 9.68
CA GLY A 100 -8.85 12.03 8.98
C GLY A 100 -9.29 10.90 9.90
N ARG A 101 -9.52 9.72 9.32
CA ARG A 101 -9.91 8.51 10.05
C ARG A 101 -8.91 7.39 9.78
N ALA A 102 -8.41 6.77 10.85
CA ALA A 102 -7.45 5.67 10.71
C ALA A 102 -8.09 4.39 10.16
N VAL A 103 -9.39 4.19 10.39
CA VAL A 103 -10.16 3.01 9.97
C VAL A 103 -10.94 3.33 8.70
N ALA A 104 -10.84 2.47 7.69
CA ALA A 104 -11.47 2.61 6.38
C ALA A 104 -12.27 1.36 5.97
N THR A 105 -12.88 0.66 6.95
CA THR A 105 -13.69 -0.53 6.68
C THR A 105 -14.95 -0.22 5.88
N ASP A 106 -15.50 0.99 6.00
CA ASP A 106 -16.62 1.47 5.18
C ASP A 106 -16.27 1.57 3.69
N VAL A 107 -15.05 2.03 3.36
CA VAL A 107 -14.57 2.03 1.97
C VAL A 107 -14.35 0.60 1.47
N TRP A 108 -13.83 -0.27 2.33
CA TRP A 108 -13.63 -1.67 1.99
C TRP A 108 -14.97 -2.39 1.73
N ASP A 109 -15.94 -2.22 2.61
CA ASP A 109 -17.29 -2.79 2.50
C ASP A 109 -17.98 -2.30 1.21
N GLU A 110 -17.86 -1.03 0.87
CA GLU A 110 -18.43 -0.45 -0.36
C GLU A 110 -17.76 -1.02 -1.62
N LEU A 111 -16.43 -1.20 -1.62
CA LEU A 111 -15.72 -1.85 -2.73
C LEU A 111 -16.17 -3.31 -2.89
N LEU A 112 -16.21 -4.07 -1.80
CA LEU A 112 -16.68 -5.46 -1.82
C LEU A 112 -18.14 -5.56 -2.30
N SER A 113 -19.01 -4.66 -1.83
CA SER A 113 -20.43 -4.60 -2.22
C SER A 113 -20.61 -4.24 -3.70
N SER A 114 -19.69 -3.47 -4.27
CA SER A 114 -19.65 -3.17 -5.72
C SER A 114 -19.10 -4.31 -6.59
N GLY A 115 -18.72 -5.43 -5.99
CA GLY A 115 -18.19 -6.62 -6.67
C GLY A 115 -16.67 -6.63 -6.86
N LYS A 116 -15.93 -5.64 -6.33
CA LYS A 116 -14.46 -5.69 -6.28
C LYS A 116 -14.03 -6.75 -5.27
N ARG A 117 -12.98 -7.50 -5.59
CA ARG A 117 -12.38 -8.50 -4.69
C ARG A 117 -10.98 -8.04 -4.34
N VAL A 118 -10.87 -7.29 -3.24
CA VAL A 118 -9.64 -6.62 -2.82
C VAL A 118 -9.41 -6.88 -1.33
N PHE A 119 -8.17 -7.08 -0.92
CA PHE A 119 -7.82 -7.34 0.48
C PHE A 119 -7.82 -6.08 1.34
N GLY A 120 -8.01 -6.25 2.64
CA GLY A 120 -7.81 -5.20 3.63
C GLY A 120 -6.42 -5.32 4.27
N PHE A 121 -5.67 -4.22 4.29
CA PHE A 121 -4.33 -4.13 4.86
C PHE A 121 -4.30 -3.22 6.09
N ALA A 122 -3.38 -3.49 7.01
CA ALA A 122 -3.09 -2.66 8.18
C ALA A 122 -1.59 -2.33 8.23
N ASN A 123 -1.24 -1.05 8.14
CA ASN A 123 0.16 -0.61 8.04
C ASN A 123 0.49 0.53 9.00
N ASP A 124 1.76 0.61 9.38
CA ASP A 124 2.25 1.63 10.32
C ASP A 124 2.31 3.04 9.71
N ASP A 125 2.70 3.14 8.43
CA ASP A 125 3.13 4.39 7.79
C ASP A 125 4.15 5.18 8.66
N MET A 126 5.16 4.43 9.11
CA MET A 126 6.11 4.89 10.12
C MET A 126 7.01 6.01 9.58
N HIS A 127 6.86 7.20 10.17
CA HIS A 127 7.78 8.33 9.97
C HIS A 127 8.79 8.52 11.12
N ILE A 128 8.55 7.87 12.29
CA ILE A 128 9.45 7.87 13.45
C ILE A 128 9.57 6.47 14.06
N PHE A 129 10.78 6.10 14.48
CA PHE A 129 11.09 4.74 14.90
C PHE A 129 10.32 4.26 16.14
N SER A 130 9.92 5.16 17.04
CA SER A 130 9.14 4.82 18.23
C SER A 130 7.71 4.32 17.95
N ARG A 131 7.29 4.30 16.68
CA ARG A 131 5.94 3.90 16.25
C ARG A 131 5.89 2.61 15.43
N VAL A 132 7.00 1.89 15.34
CA VAL A 132 7.03 0.57 14.72
C VAL A 132 6.09 -0.38 15.46
N GLY A 133 5.35 -1.19 14.70
CA GLY A 133 4.52 -2.27 15.23
C GLY A 133 3.15 -1.83 15.75
N GLY A 134 2.66 -0.66 15.39
CA GLY A 134 1.30 -0.21 15.70
C GLY A 134 0.22 -0.82 14.78
N ALA A 135 0.61 -1.37 13.64
CA ALA A 135 -0.20 -2.17 12.74
C ALA A 135 0.65 -3.24 12.03
N TYR A 136 0.05 -4.36 11.69
CA TYR A 136 0.70 -5.42 10.93
C TYR A 136 -0.32 -6.26 10.16
N ASN A 137 0.19 -6.95 9.13
CA ASN A 137 -0.57 -7.94 8.37
C ASN A 137 -0.07 -9.33 8.72
N MET A 138 -1.00 -10.27 8.88
CA MET A 138 -0.67 -11.69 9.08
C MET A 138 -0.89 -12.43 7.77
N VAL A 139 0.15 -13.08 7.26
CA VAL A 139 0.09 -13.87 6.02
C VAL A 139 0.30 -15.33 6.37
N LEU A 140 -0.67 -16.18 6.01
CA LEU A 140 -0.50 -17.62 6.07
C LEU A 140 0.18 -18.07 4.78
N SER A 141 1.42 -18.54 4.90
CA SER A 141 2.27 -18.91 3.76
C SER A 141 2.93 -20.25 4.03
N PRO A 142 3.08 -21.15 3.04
CA PRO A 142 3.69 -22.46 3.24
C PRO A 142 5.19 -22.36 3.61
N GLU A 143 5.88 -21.32 3.15
CA GLU A 143 7.29 -21.10 3.42
C GLU A 143 7.59 -19.64 3.72
N LYS A 144 8.70 -19.42 4.45
CA LYS A 144 9.25 -18.07 4.68
C LYS A 144 10.15 -17.68 3.48
N SER A 145 9.53 -17.38 2.35
CA SER A 145 10.19 -16.85 1.14
C SER A 145 9.39 -15.69 0.55
N LYS A 146 10.01 -14.89 -0.33
CA LYS A 146 9.32 -13.77 -0.99
C LYS A 146 8.19 -14.29 -1.86
N GLU A 147 8.50 -15.31 -2.64
CA GLU A 147 7.64 -15.95 -3.63
C GLU A 147 6.43 -16.63 -2.98
N SER A 148 6.60 -17.17 -1.77
CA SER A 148 5.50 -17.82 -1.03
C SER A 148 4.56 -16.82 -0.35
N ILE A 149 5.03 -15.60 -0.09
CA ILE A 149 4.24 -14.54 0.55
C ILE A 149 3.38 -13.77 -0.48
N ILE A 150 3.83 -13.70 -1.73
CA ILE A 150 3.20 -12.90 -2.81
C ILE A 150 2.37 -13.73 -3.79
#